data_AF-A0A832B7Z3-F1
#
_entry.id   AF-A0A832B7Z3-F1
#
_cell.length_a   1.000
_cell.length_b   1.000
_cell.length_c   1.000
_cell.angle_alpha   90.00
_cell.angle_beta   90.00
_cell.angle_gamma   90.00
#
_symmetry.space_group_name_H-M   'P 1'
#
loop_
_entity.id
_entity.type
_entity.pdbx_description
1 polymer ?
#
loop_
_entity_poly.entity_id
_entity_poly.type
_entity_poly.pdbx_seq_one_letter_code
_entity_poly.pdbx_strand_id
1 'polypeptide(L)'
;MHATNTTNKCFAIILLAAWAYQTPASAQSIRMVETYAAGIPLKVIYANLNDLNVKVTAELARYGPGHAEPFAQMVRRAAPTVAVTGTFFSTRNHFPVGDIVIDGQLAHFGGVGTALCITDNNEVEFLQPKRYTHQDWSRFDFVLRSGPRLIHDGVVYVDPRQEGFRDQRMLS
;
A
#
# COMPACT_ATOMS: atom_id res chain seq x y z
N MET A 1 -39.05 -77.72 -1.25
CA MET A 1 -39.08 -76.51 -0.40
C MET A 1 -37.65 -76.19 -0.01
N HIS A 2 -37.23 -74.93 -0.25
CA HIS A 2 -35.94 -74.31 0.10
C HIS A 2 -34.68 -74.82 -0.63
N ALA A 3 -33.71 -74.00 -1.05
CA ALA A 3 -33.64 -72.59 -1.44
C ALA A 3 -32.26 -72.45 -2.12
N THR A 4 -32.21 -71.92 -3.35
CA THR A 4 -30.97 -71.56 -4.06
C THR A 4 -30.33 -70.34 -3.41
N ASN A 5 -29.08 -70.45 -2.93
CA ASN A 5 -28.31 -69.32 -2.43
C ASN A 5 -27.30 -68.85 -3.49
N THR A 6 -27.71 -67.85 -4.26
CA THR A 6 -26.88 -67.07 -5.18
C THR A 6 -26.01 -66.12 -4.37
N THR A 7 -24.70 -66.32 -4.39
CA THR A 7 -23.75 -65.39 -3.74
C THR A 7 -23.48 -64.22 -4.68
N ASN A 8 -24.22 -63.12 -4.48
CA ASN A 8 -23.96 -61.85 -5.15
C ASN A 8 -22.71 -61.20 -4.57
N LYS A 9 -21.63 -61.14 -5.36
CA LYS A 9 -20.45 -60.33 -5.06
C LYS A 9 -20.79 -58.87 -5.34
N CYS A 10 -21.14 -58.11 -4.30
CA CYS A 10 -21.25 -56.66 -4.36
C CYS A 10 -19.86 -56.04 -4.63
N PHE A 11 -19.61 -55.62 -5.87
CA PHE A 11 -18.53 -54.69 -6.19
C PHE A 11 -18.94 -53.30 -5.70
N ALA A 12 -18.43 -52.89 -4.53
CA ALA A 12 -18.50 -51.51 -4.09
C ALA A 12 -17.43 -50.72 -4.87
N ILE A 13 -17.84 -50.02 -5.92
CA ILE A 13 -17.02 -49.01 -6.59
C ILE A 13 -16.97 -47.80 -5.66
N ILE A 14 -15.88 -47.66 -4.90
CA ILE A 14 -15.57 -46.45 -4.15
C ILE A 14 -15.15 -45.40 -5.18
N LEU A 15 -16.09 -44.55 -5.58
CA LEU A 15 -15.82 -43.31 -6.29
C LEU A 15 -15.10 -42.35 -5.33
N LEU A 16 -13.75 -42.39 -5.37
CA LEU A 16 -12.91 -41.33 -4.84
C LEU A 16 -13.15 -40.08 -5.70
N ALA A 17 -14.11 -39.26 -5.30
CA ALA A 17 -14.23 -37.91 -5.82
C ALA A 17 -12.95 -37.16 -5.45
N ALA A 18 -12.02 -37.04 -6.41
CA ALA A 18 -10.90 -36.14 -6.30
C ALA A 18 -11.45 -34.72 -6.30
N TRP A 19 -11.67 -34.18 -5.11
CA TRP A 19 -11.78 -32.74 -4.94
C TRP A 19 -10.41 -32.19 -5.30
N ALA A 20 -10.25 -31.79 -6.56
CA ALA A 20 -9.23 -30.84 -6.93
C ALA A 20 -9.55 -29.58 -6.12
N TYR A 21 -8.94 -29.45 -4.94
CA TYR A 21 -8.75 -28.15 -4.33
C TYR A 21 -7.98 -27.35 -5.36
N GLN A 22 -8.71 -26.56 -6.15
CA GLN A 22 -8.11 -25.45 -6.85
C GLN A 22 -7.60 -24.55 -5.72
N THR A 23 -6.32 -24.70 -5.37
CA THR A 23 -5.63 -23.67 -4.61
C THR A 23 -5.86 -22.40 -5.42
N PRO A 24 -6.54 -21.36 -4.86
CA PRO A 24 -6.63 -20.09 -5.56
C PRO A 24 -5.19 -19.72 -5.92
N ALA A 25 -4.97 -19.30 -7.17
CA ALA A 25 -3.66 -18.84 -7.60
C ALA A 25 -3.18 -17.84 -6.54
N SER A 26 -2.18 -18.22 -5.75
CA SER A 26 -1.69 -17.40 -4.65
C SER A 26 -1.27 -16.07 -5.24
N ALA A 27 -2.11 -15.05 -5.11
CA ALA A 27 -1.76 -13.72 -5.55
C ALA A 27 -0.54 -13.31 -4.74
N GLN A 28 0.59 -13.12 -5.42
CA GLN A 28 1.84 -12.79 -4.78
C GLN A 28 1.65 -11.50 -3.96
N SER A 29 1.91 -11.55 -2.65
CA SER A 29 1.64 -10.44 -1.71
C SER A 29 2.30 -9.13 -2.16
N ILE A 30 3.52 -9.24 -2.68
CA ILE A 30 4.28 -8.17 -3.31
C ILE A 30 4.86 -8.67 -4.63
N ARG A 31 4.77 -7.88 -5.71
CA ARG A 31 5.36 -8.18 -7.02
C ARG A 31 6.00 -6.94 -7.62
N MET A 32 7.23 -7.07 -8.14
CA MET A 32 7.87 -6.02 -8.93
C MET A 32 7.88 -6.41 -10.40
N VAL A 33 7.61 -5.46 -11.29
CA VAL A 33 7.73 -5.64 -12.75
C VAL A 33 8.50 -4.47 -13.36
N GLU A 34 9.22 -4.76 -14.43
CA GLU A 34 9.81 -3.75 -15.31
C GLU A 34 8.92 -3.60 -16.54
N THR A 35 8.59 -2.36 -16.91
CA THR A 35 7.68 -2.06 -18.03
C THR A 35 8.05 -0.73 -18.67
N TYR A 36 7.28 -0.29 -19.67
CA TYR A 36 7.44 0.99 -20.34
C TYR A 36 6.11 1.74 -20.40
N ALA A 37 6.16 3.07 -20.27
CA ALA A 37 5.03 3.95 -20.57
C ALA A 37 5.54 5.15 -21.37
N ALA A 38 4.90 5.46 -22.50
CA ALA A 38 5.34 6.52 -23.43
C ALA A 38 6.84 6.42 -23.82
N GLY A 39 7.37 5.19 -23.92
CA GLY A 39 8.78 4.94 -24.22
C GLY A 39 9.75 5.09 -23.04
N ILE A 40 9.25 5.44 -21.85
CA ILE A 40 10.05 5.60 -20.63
C ILE A 40 10.04 4.28 -19.83
N PRO A 41 11.20 3.72 -19.47
CA PRO A 41 11.27 2.52 -18.64
C PRO A 41 10.81 2.81 -17.21
N LEU A 42 10.01 1.90 -16.65
CA LEU A 42 9.43 1.99 -15.31
C LEU A 42 9.70 0.71 -14.51
N LYS A 43 9.90 0.89 -13.21
CA LYS A 43 9.80 -0.19 -12.21
C LYS A 43 8.50 0.00 -11.44
N VAL A 44 7.63 -1.00 -11.46
CA VAL A 44 6.32 -0.94 -10.81
C VAL A 44 6.26 -2.00 -9.73
N ILE A 45 5.91 -1.58 -8.52
CA ILE A 45 5.68 -2.46 -7.37
C ILE A 45 4.18 -2.56 -7.14
N TYR A 46 3.67 -3.78 -7.21
CA TYR A 46 2.30 -4.12 -6.81
C TYR A 46 2.34 -4.67 -5.40
N ALA A 47 1.55 -4.07 -4.51
CA ALA A 47 1.27 -4.60 -3.18
C ALA A 47 -0.20 -5.05 -3.15
N ASN A 48 -0.45 -6.32 -2.85
CA ASN A 48 -1.79 -6.87 -2.73
C ASN A 48 -2.32 -6.62 -1.32
N LEU A 49 -3.09 -5.55 -1.15
CA LEU A 49 -3.67 -5.19 0.14
C LEU A 49 -4.83 -6.10 0.59
N ASN A 50 -5.33 -6.99 -0.29
CA ASN A 50 -6.23 -8.06 0.14
C ASN A 50 -5.51 -9.16 0.95
N ASP A 51 -4.17 -9.19 0.94
CA ASP A 51 -3.39 -10.05 1.83
C ASP A 51 -3.10 -9.29 3.13
N LEU A 52 -3.73 -9.72 4.22
CA LEU A 52 -3.57 -9.11 5.55
C LEU A 52 -2.14 -9.24 6.12
N ASN A 53 -1.27 -10.05 5.51
CA ASN A 53 0.15 -10.11 5.88
C ASN A 53 0.98 -8.99 5.22
N VAL A 54 0.40 -8.22 4.31
CA VAL A 54 1.03 -7.03 3.73
C VAL A 54 0.78 -5.85 4.64
N LYS A 55 1.86 -5.17 5.04
CA LYS A 55 1.80 -3.88 5.74
C LYS A 55 2.46 -2.80 4.90
N VAL A 56 1.75 -1.69 4.69
CA VAL A 56 2.28 -0.46 4.13
C VAL A 56 2.47 0.53 5.27
N THR A 57 3.68 1.04 5.44
CA THR A 57 4.01 2.02 6.48
C THR A 57 5.14 2.93 6.00
N ALA A 58 5.47 3.96 6.80
CA ALA A 58 6.62 4.82 6.57
C ALA A 58 7.71 4.56 7.60
N GLU A 59 8.94 4.85 7.18
CA GLU A 59 10.09 4.95 8.06
C GLU A 59 10.52 6.41 8.13
N LEU A 60 10.78 6.93 9.33
CA LEU A 60 11.30 8.28 9.52
C LEU A 60 12.82 8.25 9.54
N ALA A 61 13.46 9.37 9.23
CA ALA A 61 14.89 9.51 9.45
C ALA A 61 15.22 9.25 10.94
N ARG A 62 16.41 8.70 11.22
CA ARG A 62 16.92 8.60 12.58
C ARG A 62 16.80 9.95 13.30
N TYR A 63 16.29 9.91 14.53
CA TYR A 63 15.94 11.08 15.37
C TYR A 63 14.65 11.83 14.96
N GLY A 64 13.90 11.31 14.00
CA GLY A 64 12.55 11.78 13.67
C GLY A 64 12.51 13.04 12.79
N PRO A 65 11.35 13.72 12.72
CA PRO A 65 11.16 14.90 11.89
C PRO A 65 12.17 16.00 12.22
N GLY A 66 12.67 16.68 11.20
CA GLY A 66 13.73 17.70 11.36
C GLY A 66 15.15 17.16 11.19
N HIS A 67 15.31 15.86 10.96
CA HIS A 67 16.58 15.21 10.68
C HIS A 67 16.61 14.56 9.30
N ALA A 68 17.81 14.29 8.80
CA ALA A 68 18.03 13.56 7.55
C ALA A 68 18.87 12.31 7.81
N GLU A 69 18.52 11.22 7.15
CA GLU A 69 19.24 9.95 7.16
C GLU A 69 19.38 9.48 5.71
N PRO A 70 20.55 8.96 5.27
CA PRO A 70 20.67 8.38 3.94
C PRO A 70 19.65 7.25 3.75
N PHE A 71 18.94 7.23 2.62
CA PHE A 71 17.90 6.23 2.33
C PHE A 71 18.37 4.78 2.55
N ALA A 72 19.59 4.46 2.14
CA ALA A 72 20.17 3.13 2.34
C ALA A 72 20.34 2.75 3.82
N GLN A 73 20.54 3.71 4.72
CA GLN A 73 20.60 3.46 6.17
C GLN A 73 19.20 3.22 6.75
N MET A 74 18.20 3.99 6.31
CA MET A 74 16.80 3.75 6.67
C MET A 74 16.36 2.34 6.24
N VAL A 75 16.64 1.93 5.00
CA VAL A 75 16.34 0.58 4.49
C VAL A 75 17.05 -0.50 5.30
N ARG A 76 18.33 -0.32 5.64
CA ARG A 76 19.06 -1.29 6.48
C ARG A 76 18.47 -1.42 7.87
N ARG A 77 17.97 -0.32 8.46
CA ARG A 77 17.40 -0.29 9.81
C ARG A 77 15.99 -0.89 9.84
N ALA A 78 15.15 -0.53 8.88
CA ALA A 78 13.77 -1.01 8.80
C ALA A 78 13.65 -2.42 8.21
N ALA A 79 14.65 -2.86 7.44
CA ALA A 79 14.68 -4.15 6.75
C ALA A 79 13.37 -4.53 6.02
N PRO A 80 12.80 -3.64 5.17
CA PRO A 80 11.53 -3.91 4.51
C PRO A 80 11.70 -4.88 3.33
N THR A 81 10.61 -5.54 2.93
CA THR A 81 10.56 -6.35 1.70
C THR A 81 10.83 -5.49 0.46
N VAL A 82 10.24 -4.29 0.42
CA VAL A 82 10.44 -3.29 -0.64
C VAL A 82 10.37 -1.89 -0.01
N ALA A 83 11.19 -0.96 -0.50
CA ALA A 83 11.17 0.43 -0.07
C ALA A 83 11.24 1.39 -1.27
N VAL A 84 10.52 2.50 -1.16
CA VAL A 84 10.57 3.65 -2.06
C VAL A 84 10.65 4.92 -1.24
N THR A 85 11.10 6.02 -1.83
CA THR A 85 11.01 7.33 -1.19
C THR A 85 9.54 7.75 -1.04
N GLY A 86 9.17 8.31 0.10
CA GLY A 86 7.80 8.70 0.43
C GLY A 86 7.44 10.13 0.02
N THR A 87 7.24 10.99 1.03
CA THR A 87 6.78 12.38 0.85
C THR A 87 7.92 13.38 0.66
N PHE A 88 7.56 14.65 0.39
CA PHE A 88 8.48 15.77 0.36
C PHE A 88 8.86 16.22 1.77
N PHE A 89 10.07 16.77 1.89
CA PHE A 89 10.55 17.43 3.09
C PHE A 89 11.23 18.75 2.73
N SER A 90 11.28 19.66 3.71
CA SER A 90 12.03 20.91 3.56
C SER A 90 13.52 20.63 3.55
N THR A 91 14.22 21.08 2.50
CA THR A 91 15.69 20.94 2.41
C THR A 91 16.46 21.88 3.35
N ARG A 92 15.77 22.83 4.01
CA ARG A 92 16.38 23.75 4.98
C ARG A 92 16.40 23.19 6.40
N ASN A 93 15.27 22.60 6.82
CA ASN A 93 15.06 22.18 8.21
C ASN A 93 14.59 20.72 8.33
N HIS A 94 14.51 19.97 7.23
CA HIS A 94 14.23 18.54 7.16
C HIS A 94 12.89 18.07 7.76
N PHE A 95 11.93 18.99 7.96
CA PHE A 95 10.58 18.60 8.32
C PHE A 95 9.81 18.10 7.09
N PRO A 96 9.06 16.99 7.21
CA PRO A 96 8.12 16.57 6.17
C PRO A 96 7.04 17.64 5.93
N VAL A 97 6.55 17.69 4.69
CA VAL A 97 5.58 18.71 4.25
C VAL A 97 4.14 18.30 4.56
N GLY A 98 3.83 17.00 4.53
CA GLY A 98 2.51 16.45 4.83
C GLY A 98 2.46 15.76 6.19
N ASP A 99 1.25 15.43 6.64
CA ASP A 99 1.02 14.59 7.82
C ASP A 99 1.55 13.17 7.59
N ILE A 100 2.10 12.57 8.64
CA ILE A 100 2.56 11.18 8.68
C ILE A 100 1.96 10.50 9.91
N VAL A 101 1.22 9.42 9.70
CA VAL A 101 0.72 8.53 10.74
C VAL A 101 1.38 7.17 10.57
N ILE A 102 1.92 6.63 11.65
CA ILE A 102 2.59 5.33 11.71
C ILE A 102 1.99 4.58 12.90
N ASP A 103 1.52 3.35 12.67
CA ASP A 103 0.93 2.49 13.68
C ASP A 103 -0.22 3.18 14.44
N GLY A 104 -1.06 3.91 13.71
CA GLY A 104 -2.19 4.67 14.25
C GLY A 104 -1.81 5.94 15.04
N GLN A 105 -0.53 6.28 15.12
CA GLN A 105 -0.04 7.46 15.86
C GLN A 105 0.42 8.56 14.90
N LEU A 106 -0.02 9.79 15.15
CA LEU A 106 0.45 10.96 14.40
C LEU A 106 1.93 11.21 14.72
N ALA A 107 2.79 10.77 13.81
CA ALA A 107 4.23 10.90 13.93
C ALA A 107 4.73 12.30 13.51
N HIS A 108 4.01 12.97 12.60
CA HIS A 108 4.32 14.34 12.17
C HIS A 108 3.09 15.05 11.60
N PHE A 109 2.96 16.35 11.88
CA PHE A 109 1.96 17.23 11.27
C PHE A 109 2.64 18.19 10.28
N GLY A 110 2.18 18.18 9.03
CA GLY A 110 2.63 19.08 7.97
C GLY A 110 1.49 19.79 7.26
N GLY A 111 0.33 19.14 7.13
CA GLY A 111 -0.91 19.76 6.66
C GLY A 111 -1.00 20.06 5.16
N VAL A 112 -0.15 19.50 4.30
CA VAL A 112 -0.15 19.75 2.85
C VAL A 112 -0.36 18.47 2.05
N GLY A 113 -1.08 18.58 0.93
CA GLY A 113 -1.27 17.51 -0.05
C GLY A 113 -2.47 16.60 0.25
N THR A 114 -2.76 15.74 -0.73
CA THR A 114 -3.68 14.60 -0.65
C THR A 114 -3.12 13.53 0.31
N ALA A 115 -3.98 12.91 1.10
CA ALA A 115 -3.62 11.84 2.01
C ALA A 115 -3.88 10.48 1.36
N LEU A 116 -2.85 9.64 1.27
CA LEU A 116 -3.03 8.19 1.17
C LEU A 116 -3.27 7.68 2.59
N CYS A 117 -4.44 7.10 2.85
CA CYS A 117 -4.83 6.58 4.15
C CYS A 117 -5.07 5.08 4.02
N ILE A 118 -4.54 4.31 4.96
CA ILE A 118 -4.68 2.86 5.02
C ILE A 118 -5.10 2.48 6.44
N THR A 119 -6.20 1.74 6.57
CA THR A 119 -6.70 1.22 7.83
C THR A 119 -5.88 0.00 8.29
N ASP A 120 -6.10 -0.45 9.53
CA ASP A 120 -5.49 -1.66 10.07
C ASP A 120 -5.89 -2.96 9.33
N ASN A 121 -7.06 -2.95 8.68
CA ASN A 121 -7.55 -4.02 7.81
C ASN A 121 -7.24 -3.82 6.32
N ASN A 122 -6.25 -2.97 5.98
CA ASN A 122 -5.75 -2.72 4.62
C ASN A 122 -6.76 -2.06 3.64
N GLU A 123 -7.81 -1.42 4.13
CA GLU A 123 -8.69 -0.59 3.30
C GLU A 123 -8.01 0.74 2.98
N VAL A 124 -8.07 1.17 1.71
CA VAL A 124 -7.40 2.37 1.21
C VAL A 124 -8.40 3.48 0.95
N GLU A 125 -8.08 4.68 1.42
CA GLU A 125 -8.82 5.90 1.13
C GLU A 125 -7.88 7.03 0.68
N PHE A 126 -8.33 7.83 -0.29
CA PHE A 126 -7.64 9.05 -0.71
C PHE A 126 -8.42 10.27 -0.26
N LEU A 127 -7.94 10.95 0.77
CA LEU A 127 -8.58 12.14 1.32
C LEU A 127 -7.88 13.41 0.81
N GLN A 128 -8.63 14.49 0.61
CA GLN A 128 -8.07 15.81 0.28
C GLN A 128 -8.45 16.82 1.37
N PRO A 129 -7.77 16.79 2.53
CA PRO A 129 -8.10 17.69 3.62
C PRO A 129 -7.73 19.13 3.28
N LYS A 130 -8.42 20.07 3.94
CA LYS A 130 -8.00 21.48 3.92
C LYS A 130 -6.55 21.60 4.38
N ARG A 131 -5.85 22.58 3.80
CA ARG A 131 -4.43 22.80 4.10
C ARG A 131 -4.26 23.34 5.50
N TYR A 132 -3.22 22.87 6.19
CA TYR A 132 -2.81 23.29 7.54
C TYR A 132 -3.92 23.15 8.60
N THR A 133 -4.83 22.19 8.42
CA THR A 133 -5.84 21.84 9.42
C THR A 133 -5.55 20.47 10.01
N HIS A 134 -5.64 20.35 11.33
CA HIS A 134 -5.62 19.05 12.00
C HIS A 134 -6.80 18.20 11.52
N GLN A 135 -6.52 16.93 11.25
CA GLN A 135 -7.52 15.94 10.89
C GLN A 135 -7.57 14.89 11.99
N ASP A 136 -8.73 14.27 12.14
CA ASP A 136 -8.85 13.05 12.92
C ASP A 136 -8.39 11.88 12.05
N TRP A 137 -7.25 11.29 12.41
CA TRP A 137 -6.68 10.12 11.75
C TRP A 137 -6.91 8.82 12.50
N SER A 138 -7.72 8.82 13.57
CA SER A 138 -7.90 7.68 14.47
C SER A 138 -8.36 6.38 13.79
N ARG A 139 -8.96 6.47 12.59
CA ARG A 139 -9.40 5.31 11.80
C ARG A 139 -8.26 4.62 11.04
N PHE A 140 -7.12 5.27 10.85
CA PHE A 140 -6.08 4.80 9.94
C PHE A 140 -4.83 4.34 10.70
N ASP A 141 -4.30 3.17 10.34
CA ASP A 141 -3.01 2.68 10.83
C ASP A 141 -1.86 3.46 10.16
N PHE A 142 -2.04 3.81 8.89
CA PHE A 142 -1.05 4.54 8.12
C PHE A 142 -1.68 5.71 7.36
N VAL A 143 -1.03 6.88 7.44
CA VAL A 143 -1.35 8.05 6.63
C VAL A 143 -0.06 8.64 6.11
N LEU A 144 0.01 8.87 4.80
CA LEU A 144 1.06 9.67 4.19
C LEU A 144 0.43 10.74 3.33
N ARG A 145 0.52 12.00 3.78
CA ARG A 145 0.14 13.13 2.93
C ARG A 145 1.26 13.54 2.02
N SER A 146 0.91 13.64 0.74
CA SER A 146 1.79 14.07 -0.34
C SER A 146 0.93 14.59 -1.49
N GLY A 147 1.54 14.93 -2.61
CA GLY A 147 0.80 15.27 -3.82
C GLY A 147 1.73 15.61 -4.98
N PRO A 148 1.18 16.01 -6.13
CA PRO A 148 -0.25 16.01 -6.41
C PRO A 148 -0.86 14.60 -6.47
N ARG A 149 -2.16 14.47 -6.20
CA ARG A 149 -2.98 13.35 -6.66
C ARG A 149 -2.87 13.32 -8.18
N LEU A 150 -2.84 12.12 -8.76
CA LEU A 150 -2.70 11.93 -10.21
C LEU A 150 -3.99 11.44 -10.86
N ILE A 151 -4.81 10.70 -10.12
CA ILE A 151 -6.06 10.08 -10.61
C ILE A 151 -7.14 10.23 -9.55
N HIS A 152 -8.33 10.66 -9.95
CA HIS A 152 -9.53 10.73 -9.11
C HIS A 152 -10.70 10.15 -9.91
N ASP A 153 -11.42 9.18 -9.32
CA ASP A 153 -12.55 8.49 -9.95
C ASP A 153 -12.27 7.96 -11.37
N GLY A 154 -11.07 7.41 -11.56
CA GLY A 154 -10.61 6.85 -12.84
C GLY A 154 -10.22 7.91 -13.89
N VAL A 155 -10.32 9.19 -13.58
CA VAL A 155 -9.95 10.30 -14.46
C VAL A 155 -8.62 10.90 -14.02
N VAL A 156 -7.81 11.30 -15.00
CA VAL A 156 -6.58 12.06 -14.73
C VAL A 156 -6.96 13.34 -13.98
N TYR A 157 -6.38 13.51 -12.81
CA TYR A 157 -6.61 14.65 -11.93
C TYR A 157 -5.23 15.11 -11.48
N VAL A 158 -4.70 16.18 -12.07
CA VAL A 158 -3.37 16.73 -11.76
C VAL A 158 -3.51 18.23 -11.59
N ASP A 159 -3.65 18.69 -10.35
CA ASP A 159 -3.66 20.11 -10.00
C ASP A 159 -2.75 20.40 -8.79
N PRO A 160 -1.43 20.49 -9.00
CA PRO A 160 -0.47 20.76 -7.94
C PRO A 160 -0.69 22.13 -7.29
N ARG A 161 -1.29 23.12 -7.96
CA ARG A 161 -1.56 24.43 -7.33
C ARG A 161 -2.70 24.33 -6.33
N GLN A 162 -3.76 23.60 -6.66
CA GLN A 162 -4.89 23.38 -5.76
C GLN A 162 -4.47 22.57 -4.52
N GLU A 163 -3.60 21.56 -4.69
CA GLU A 163 -2.99 20.81 -3.59
C GLU A 163 -1.89 21.59 -2.87
N GLY A 164 -1.47 22.69 -3.50
CA GLY A 164 -0.83 23.80 -2.85
C GLY A 164 0.69 23.84 -2.95
N PHE A 165 1.23 23.08 -3.88
CA PHE A 165 2.60 23.21 -4.33
C PHE A 165 2.85 24.62 -4.87
N ARG A 166 4.02 25.17 -4.52
CA ARG A 166 4.47 26.51 -4.93
C ARG A 166 5.83 26.49 -5.63
N ASP A 167 6.55 25.36 -5.58
CA ASP A 167 7.81 25.20 -6.29
C ASP A 167 7.53 25.11 -7.78
N GLN A 168 8.17 25.96 -8.59
CA GLN A 168 7.99 26.00 -10.03
C GLN A 168 8.25 24.65 -10.71
N ARG A 169 9.17 23.84 -10.15
CA ARG A 169 9.50 22.50 -10.67
C ARG A 169 8.36 21.49 -10.53
N MET A 170 7.42 21.76 -9.63
CA MET A 170 6.23 20.93 -9.38
C MET A 170 4.99 21.43 -10.15
N LEU A 171 5.12 22.53 -10.91
CA LEU A 171 4.01 23.25 -11.54
C LEU A 171 4.06 23.25 -13.07
N SER A 172 5.10 22.65 -13.67
CA SER A 172 5.37 22.61 -15.11
C SER A 172 5.14 21.24 -15.70
#